data_AF-A0A6S6UEC6-F1
#
_entry.id   AF-A0A6S6UEC6-F1
#
_cell.length_a   1.000
_cell.length_b   1.000
_cell.length_c   1.000
_cell.angle_alpha   90.00
_cell.angle_beta   90.00
_cell.angle_gamma   90.00
#
_symmetry.space_group_name_H-M   'P 1'
#
loop_
_entity.id
_entity.type
_entity.pdbx_description
1 polymer ?
#
loop_
_entity_poly.entity_id
_entity_poly.type
_entity_poly.pdbx_seq_one_letter_code
_entity_poly.pdbx_strand_id
1 'polypeptide(L)'
;MKNTLLLLLIFSCFYTSTSTAQKEIEYLNPPSVQHQDYTIDIDHIISKEDYCKFRLSIQNNTDNYQAFDLSKVGFIYENVGTYYPKKGKIKIIPPNEKINHTIRIDGNMNYMVEQFKVSLEGLLYASSGNPISVPAKTLEAGMGIKSKIIELEIKKVTNKKGRFSFAMNAVYSDRKNAFITIDPTELKANDESNQSLAANVSNKKFLILQNDKKFSINGDFESNSTELILDWTDVITHYELSQQPKTIVPIYHTITSPVSAPVTPATPVTPAVTTRTTKTVTTTETVNNNVQHTTPRPAAQNNCSKYAGPMNGHPAKVTIYSEDGECFQIKAFGQYLNPNYASNVSFGFPIMGKVEIRMENGQTFNKSIVLNEDIYAVTYAIKKNKKGKYVTKMLLGTVGHNGPTAQELADQSAANLEKFKQEQDQKSNDQLADHRRRIAELDAKTETTIESSSSSSNSASSNNNRNNNSNNNNSSNNNQTTSNNRTNSKMPNSMHLRFMEGTSPLVNMRVEVSTASGWTGRGTTDSNGDVYIDATNLNTKNINIYAKNSNTEYKLGNVVKLDNNLFALIEPATLMLKTTNDLINAAQDGDTDAILDNMGW
;
A
#
# COMPACT_ATOMS: atom_id res chain seq x y z
N MET A 1 16.93 -66.20 18.68
CA MET A 1 17.57 -64.97 19.21
C MET A 1 18.21 -64.07 18.16
N LYS A 2 18.59 -64.55 16.95
CA LYS A 2 19.17 -63.68 15.89
C LYS A 2 18.18 -62.68 15.25
N ASN A 3 16.88 -62.98 15.22
CA ASN A 3 15.88 -62.11 14.59
C ASN A 3 15.41 -60.95 15.48
N THR A 4 15.62 -61.03 16.80
CA THR A 4 15.25 -59.96 17.74
C THR A 4 16.25 -58.79 17.73
N LEU A 5 17.53 -59.07 17.43
CA LEU A 5 18.57 -58.04 17.33
C LEU A 5 18.42 -57.16 16.08
N LEU A 6 17.98 -57.76 14.95
CA LEU A 6 17.75 -57.04 13.70
C LEU A 6 16.53 -56.09 13.80
N LEU A 7 15.47 -56.50 14.51
CA LEU A 7 14.28 -55.67 14.71
C LEU A 7 14.56 -54.45 15.59
N LEU A 8 15.43 -54.60 16.61
CA LEU A 8 15.81 -53.51 17.51
C LEU A 8 16.71 -52.47 16.82
N LEU A 9 17.51 -52.91 15.84
CA LEU A 9 18.41 -52.04 15.05
C LEU A 9 17.66 -51.25 13.96
N ILE A 10 16.55 -51.80 13.45
CA ILE A 10 15.65 -51.07 12.53
C ILE A 10 14.82 -50.03 13.30
N PHE A 11 14.39 -50.33 14.53
CA PHE A 11 13.64 -49.39 15.35
C PHE A 11 14.50 -48.18 15.80
N SER A 12 15.82 -48.35 16.04
CA SER A 12 16.69 -47.22 16.42
C SER A 12 16.97 -46.23 15.29
N CYS A 13 16.89 -46.66 14.01
CA CYS A 13 17.01 -45.76 12.86
C CYS A 13 15.80 -44.81 12.69
N PHE A 14 14.63 -45.14 13.26
CA PHE A 14 13.45 -44.27 13.18
C PHE A 14 13.34 -43.23 14.32
N TYR A 15 14.18 -43.32 15.36
CA TYR A 15 14.17 -42.37 16.49
C TYR A 15 15.19 -41.23 16.36
N THR A 16 16.02 -41.21 15.31
CA THR A 16 17.05 -40.16 15.09
C THR A 16 16.70 -39.14 14.01
N SER A 17 15.48 -39.14 13.48
CA SER A 17 14.93 -37.95 12.83
C SER A 17 14.59 -36.92 13.91
N THR A 18 15.63 -36.39 14.54
CA THR A 18 15.56 -35.23 15.40
C THR A 18 14.84 -34.14 14.62
N SER A 19 13.72 -33.71 15.17
CA SER A 19 13.06 -32.47 14.82
C SER A 19 14.10 -31.36 14.93
N THR A 20 14.79 -31.04 13.84
CA THR A 20 15.42 -29.74 13.69
C THR A 20 14.27 -28.76 13.75
N ALA A 21 13.98 -28.24 14.95
CA ALA A 21 13.01 -27.19 15.15
C ALA A 21 13.38 -26.10 14.14
N GLN A 22 12.59 -25.98 13.08
CA GLN A 22 12.81 -24.95 12.09
C GLN A 22 12.74 -23.65 12.84
N LYS A 23 13.86 -22.92 12.88
CA LYS A 23 13.94 -21.65 13.58
C LYS A 23 12.79 -20.77 13.09
N GLU A 24 11.96 -20.34 14.02
CA GLU A 24 10.79 -19.51 13.78
C GLU A 24 11.05 -18.17 14.47
N ILE A 25 10.78 -17.07 13.77
CA ILE A 25 10.82 -15.72 14.33
C ILE A 25 9.39 -15.26 14.51
N GLU A 26 9.01 -14.99 15.75
CA GLU A 26 7.76 -14.30 16.10
C GLU A 26 8.05 -12.80 16.27
N TYR A 27 7.26 -11.94 15.64
CA TYR A 27 7.45 -10.48 15.72
C TYR A 27 6.46 -9.87 16.72
N LEU A 28 6.82 -8.67 17.20
CA LEU A 28 5.88 -7.85 17.96
C LEU A 28 4.73 -7.41 17.06
N ASN A 29 3.51 -7.52 17.57
CA ASN A 29 2.35 -6.95 16.90
C ASN A 29 2.50 -5.41 16.88
N PRO A 30 2.47 -4.75 15.72
CA PRO A 30 2.50 -3.30 15.65
C PRO A 30 1.22 -2.71 16.27
N PRO A 31 1.23 -1.42 16.67
CA PRO A 31 0.01 -0.71 17.03
C PRO A 31 -1.00 -0.75 15.89
N SER A 32 -2.29 -0.86 16.22
CA SER A 32 -3.38 -0.79 15.26
C SER A 32 -3.37 0.56 14.53
N VAL A 33 -3.63 0.54 13.23
CA VAL A 33 -3.83 1.76 12.44
C VAL A 33 -5.27 2.22 12.67
N GLN A 34 -5.43 3.37 13.32
CA GLN A 34 -6.73 3.97 13.60
C GLN A 34 -7.03 5.08 12.59
N HIS A 35 -8.14 4.94 11.87
CA HIS A 35 -8.70 5.96 10.99
C HIS A 35 -10.19 6.13 11.32
N GLN A 36 -10.77 7.30 11.03
CA GLN A 36 -12.20 7.54 11.27
C GLN A 36 -13.09 6.50 10.56
N ASP A 37 -12.67 6.06 9.38
CA ASP A 37 -13.46 5.16 8.53
C ASP A 37 -13.15 3.68 8.79
N TYR A 38 -11.98 3.36 9.35
CA TYR A 38 -11.56 1.96 9.51
C TYR A 38 -10.50 1.78 10.58
N THR A 39 -10.39 0.56 11.08
CA THR A 39 -9.30 0.13 11.96
C THR A 39 -8.60 -1.08 11.36
N ILE A 40 -7.26 -1.05 11.29
CA ILE A 40 -6.45 -2.18 10.79
C ILE A 40 -5.57 -2.73 11.91
N ASP A 41 -5.69 -4.04 12.15
CA ASP A 41 -4.83 -4.80 13.07
C ASP A 41 -3.95 -5.77 12.26
N ILE A 42 -2.67 -5.83 12.60
CA ILE A 42 -1.74 -6.86 12.13
C ILE A 42 -1.24 -7.62 13.35
N ASP A 43 -1.49 -8.93 13.40
CA ASP A 43 -1.06 -9.76 14.52
C ASP A 43 -0.61 -11.17 14.09
N HIS A 44 -0.09 -11.95 15.04
CA HIS A 44 0.43 -13.31 14.82
C HIS A 44 1.44 -13.36 13.66
N ILE A 45 2.38 -12.42 13.67
CA ILE A 45 3.37 -12.27 12.62
C ILE A 45 4.48 -13.30 12.86
N ILE A 46 4.65 -14.19 11.89
CA ILE A 46 5.56 -15.33 11.96
C ILE A 46 6.38 -15.40 10.68
N SER A 47 7.71 -15.45 10.81
CA SER A 47 8.62 -15.76 9.72
C SER A 47 9.36 -17.08 9.95
N LYS A 48 9.46 -17.86 8.89
CA LYS A 48 10.34 -19.02 8.75
C LYS A 48 11.30 -18.78 7.60
N GLU A 49 12.23 -19.71 7.39
CA GLU A 49 13.15 -19.63 6.27
C GLU A 49 12.49 -19.50 4.90
N ASP A 50 11.29 -20.05 4.71
CA ASP A 50 10.63 -20.22 3.41
C ASP A 50 9.34 -19.38 3.26
N TYR A 51 8.84 -18.78 4.35
CA TYR A 51 7.66 -17.91 4.30
C TYR A 51 7.63 -16.86 5.41
N CYS A 52 6.86 -15.79 5.18
CA CYS A 52 6.37 -14.89 6.20
C CYS A 52 4.84 -14.85 6.15
N LYS A 53 4.18 -14.86 7.31
CA LYS A 53 2.72 -14.75 7.40
C LYS A 53 2.30 -13.89 8.59
N PHE A 54 1.12 -13.29 8.48
CA PHE A 54 0.45 -12.61 9.59
C PHE A 54 -1.06 -12.67 9.40
N ARG A 55 -1.83 -12.39 10.46
CA ARG A 55 -3.27 -12.18 10.38
C ARG A 55 -3.53 -10.67 10.25
N LEU A 56 -4.21 -10.31 9.18
CA LEU A 56 -4.73 -8.98 8.89
C LEU A 56 -6.18 -8.93 9.32
N SER A 57 -6.53 -7.95 10.15
CA SER A 57 -7.91 -7.68 10.52
C SER A 57 -8.27 -6.26 10.11
N ILE A 58 -9.40 -6.09 9.44
CA ILE A 58 -9.89 -4.77 9.00
C ILE A 58 -11.33 -4.63 9.49
N GLN A 59 -11.56 -3.63 10.32
CA GLN A 59 -12.89 -3.20 10.75
C GLN A 59 -13.30 -2.00 9.91
N ASN A 60 -14.50 -2.07 9.32
CA ASN A 60 -15.15 -0.91 8.73
C ASN A 60 -15.92 -0.16 9.83
N ASN A 61 -15.65 1.13 10.00
CA ASN A 61 -16.30 1.99 10.99
C ASN A 61 -17.36 2.91 10.36
N THR A 62 -17.68 2.69 9.07
CA THR A 62 -18.64 3.52 8.31
C THR A 62 -19.92 2.76 8.01
N ASP A 63 -20.96 3.52 7.69
CA ASP A 63 -22.23 3.01 7.16
C ASP A 63 -22.15 2.63 5.66
N ASN A 64 -21.01 2.89 5.01
CA ASN A 64 -20.76 2.54 3.63
C ASN A 64 -19.94 1.25 3.53
N TYR A 65 -19.90 0.64 2.34
CA TYR A 65 -19.08 -0.53 2.10
C TYR A 65 -17.61 -0.14 1.93
N GLN A 66 -16.72 -1.00 2.43
CA GLN A 66 -15.31 -0.98 2.09
C GLN A 66 -14.94 -2.26 1.36
N ALA A 67 -13.76 -2.25 0.74
CA ALA A 67 -13.18 -3.47 0.20
C ALA A 67 -11.67 -3.45 0.37
N PHE A 68 -11.06 -4.63 0.38
CA PHE A 68 -9.62 -4.76 0.48
C PHE A 68 -9.07 -5.77 -0.52
N ASP A 69 -8.19 -5.32 -1.42
CA ASP A 69 -7.45 -6.17 -2.35
C ASP A 69 -6.26 -6.84 -1.64
N LEU A 70 -6.43 -8.11 -1.27
CA LEU A 70 -5.39 -8.89 -0.60
C LEU A 70 -4.13 -9.10 -1.47
N SER A 71 -4.21 -8.92 -2.79
CA SER A 71 -3.05 -9.03 -3.68
C SER A 71 -2.12 -7.81 -3.59
N LYS A 72 -2.61 -6.71 -3.00
CA LYS A 72 -1.89 -5.43 -2.83
C LYS A 72 -1.26 -5.27 -1.45
N VAL A 73 -1.13 -6.37 -0.69
CA VAL A 73 -0.37 -6.37 0.56
C VAL A 73 1.10 -6.59 0.24
N GLY A 74 1.92 -5.55 0.38
CA GLY A 74 3.36 -5.62 0.11
C GLY A 74 4.16 -5.90 1.38
N PHE A 75 5.13 -6.81 1.32
CA PHE A 75 6.13 -7.02 2.36
C PHE A 75 7.43 -6.37 1.89
N ILE A 76 7.81 -5.27 2.52
CA ILE A 76 8.97 -4.47 2.19
C ILE A 76 10.13 -4.95 3.07
N TYR A 77 11.06 -5.68 2.46
CA TYR A 77 12.32 -6.07 3.10
C TYR A 77 13.40 -5.08 2.72
N GLU A 78 14.10 -4.59 3.75
CA GLU A 78 15.28 -3.74 3.55
C GLU A 78 16.28 -4.47 2.65
N ASN A 79 16.78 -3.77 1.63
CA ASN A 79 17.77 -4.29 0.68
C ASN A 79 17.35 -5.45 -0.23
N VAL A 80 16.06 -5.81 -0.26
CA VAL A 80 15.54 -6.82 -1.19
C VAL A 80 14.34 -6.33 -1.99
N GLY A 81 13.57 -5.37 -1.46
CA GLY A 81 12.42 -4.78 -2.13
C GLY A 81 11.08 -5.29 -1.62
N THR A 82 10.03 -5.15 -2.43
CA THR A 82 8.65 -5.45 -2.03
C THR A 82 8.15 -6.75 -2.62
N TYR A 83 7.66 -7.65 -1.76
CA TYR A 83 7.05 -8.92 -2.16
C TYR A 83 5.54 -8.89 -1.95
N TYR A 84 4.79 -9.36 -2.93
CA TYR A 84 3.33 -9.46 -2.87
C TYR A 84 2.87 -10.92 -2.83
N PRO A 85 1.74 -11.24 -2.17
CA PRO A 85 1.12 -12.55 -2.22
C PRO A 85 0.83 -12.99 -3.66
N LYS A 86 1.19 -14.24 -4.00
CA LYS A 86 0.94 -14.80 -5.35
C LYS A 86 -0.55 -14.90 -5.71
N LYS A 87 -1.41 -14.94 -4.69
CA LYS A 87 -2.86 -15.04 -4.82
C LYS A 87 -3.48 -14.05 -3.85
N GLY A 88 -4.41 -13.26 -4.37
CA GLY A 88 -5.24 -12.36 -3.58
C GLY A 88 -6.55 -12.13 -4.32
N LYS A 89 -7.62 -11.89 -3.57
CA LYS A 89 -8.92 -11.47 -4.10
C LYS A 89 -9.36 -10.25 -3.31
N ILE A 90 -10.13 -9.38 -3.95
CA ILE A 90 -10.81 -8.30 -3.27
C ILE A 90 -11.81 -8.91 -2.28
N LYS A 91 -11.76 -8.48 -1.02
CA LYS A 91 -12.74 -8.82 0.02
C LYS A 91 -13.62 -7.61 0.26
N ILE A 92 -14.93 -7.77 0.11
CA ILE A 92 -15.89 -6.72 0.49
C ILE A 92 -16.10 -6.79 2.00
N ILE A 93 -16.10 -5.63 2.65
CA ILE A 93 -16.28 -5.42 4.08
C ILE A 93 -17.58 -4.62 4.23
N PRO A 94 -18.67 -5.25 4.69
CA PRO A 94 -19.92 -4.55 4.88
C PRO A 94 -19.82 -3.41 5.90
N PRO A 95 -20.80 -2.50 5.94
CA PRO A 95 -20.91 -1.47 6.97
C PRO A 95 -20.77 -2.05 8.38
N ASN A 96 -19.97 -1.39 9.22
CA ASN A 96 -19.79 -1.74 10.63
C ASN A 96 -19.29 -3.19 10.91
N GLU A 97 -18.79 -3.90 9.89
CA GLU A 97 -18.34 -5.29 10.00
C GLU A 97 -16.82 -5.43 10.00
N LYS A 98 -16.35 -6.57 10.54
CA LYS A 98 -14.93 -6.96 10.59
C LYS A 98 -14.63 -8.09 9.61
N ILE A 99 -13.51 -7.99 8.90
CA ILE A 99 -12.91 -9.13 8.21
C ILE A 99 -11.57 -9.51 8.82
N ASN A 100 -11.28 -10.82 8.84
CA ASN A 100 -9.99 -11.36 9.25
C ASN A 100 -9.44 -12.22 8.11
N HIS A 101 -8.16 -12.06 7.78
CA HIS A 101 -7.49 -12.85 6.75
C HIS A 101 -6.03 -13.12 7.09
N THR A 102 -5.55 -14.34 6.87
CA THR A 102 -4.13 -14.64 6.97
C THR A 102 -3.44 -14.30 5.65
N ILE A 103 -2.53 -13.33 5.69
CA ILE A 103 -1.65 -13.01 4.57
C ILE A 103 -0.40 -13.88 4.69
N ARG A 104 0.02 -14.48 3.58
CA ARG A 104 1.23 -15.29 3.51
C ARG A 104 1.97 -15.00 2.22
N ILE A 105 3.27 -14.84 2.32
CA ILE A 105 4.20 -14.83 1.20
C ILE A 105 5.16 -16.00 1.30
N ASP A 106 5.46 -16.62 0.15
CA ASP A 106 6.38 -17.74 0.01
C ASP A 106 7.36 -17.43 -1.12
N GLY A 107 8.62 -17.85 -0.99
CA GLY A 107 9.64 -17.61 -2.01
C GLY A 107 11.05 -18.09 -1.66
N ASN A 108 12.02 -17.70 -2.49
CA ASN A 108 13.41 -18.18 -2.43
C ASN A 108 14.33 -17.22 -1.66
N MET A 109 13.81 -16.58 -0.62
CA MET A 109 14.52 -15.67 0.27
C MET A 109 14.41 -16.19 1.71
N ASN A 110 15.40 -15.89 2.55
CA ASN A 110 15.23 -16.05 3.99
C ASN A 110 14.32 -14.96 4.57
N TYR A 111 13.09 -15.30 4.97
CA TYR A 111 12.16 -14.32 5.54
C TYR A 111 12.38 -14.01 7.02
N MET A 112 13.33 -14.72 7.66
CA MET A 112 13.74 -14.50 9.05
C MET A 112 14.69 -13.29 9.15
N VAL A 113 14.12 -12.09 9.05
CA VAL A 113 14.83 -10.81 9.23
C VAL A 113 14.50 -10.19 10.58
N GLU A 114 15.33 -9.27 11.05
CA GLU A 114 15.09 -8.55 12.31
C GLU A 114 13.91 -7.57 12.21
N GLN A 115 13.76 -6.90 11.07
CA GLN A 115 12.68 -5.96 10.81
C GLN A 115 12.26 -5.95 9.34
N PHE A 116 11.01 -5.61 9.08
CA PHE A 116 10.48 -5.35 7.74
C PHE A 116 9.28 -4.40 7.83
N LYS A 117 8.74 -3.95 6.70
CA LYS A 117 7.50 -3.13 6.68
C LYS A 117 6.41 -3.83 5.90
N VAL A 118 5.15 -3.60 6.28
CA VAL A 118 3.98 -4.05 5.54
C VAL A 118 3.33 -2.84 4.87
N SER A 119 3.23 -2.89 3.55
CA SER A 119 2.49 -1.95 2.71
C SER A 119 1.05 -2.43 2.51
N LEU A 120 0.08 -1.62 2.88
CA LEU A 120 -1.35 -1.86 2.70
C LEU A 120 -1.87 -0.92 1.60
N GLU A 121 -1.75 -1.34 0.34
CA GLU A 121 -2.17 -0.57 -0.85
C GLU A 121 -3.56 -0.95 -1.36
N GLY A 122 -4.16 -1.97 -0.76
CA GLY A 122 -5.37 -2.62 -1.27
C GLY A 122 -6.68 -2.03 -0.74
N LEU A 123 -6.67 -1.01 0.10
CA LEU A 123 -7.89 -0.50 0.71
C LEU A 123 -8.69 0.34 -0.30
N LEU A 124 -9.96 -0.01 -0.42
CA LEU A 124 -10.91 0.56 -1.36
C LEU A 124 -12.17 0.98 -0.60
N TYR A 125 -12.77 2.07 -1.05
CA TYR A 125 -14.00 2.61 -0.52
C TYR A 125 -15.10 2.56 -1.59
N ALA A 126 -16.28 2.08 -1.20
CA ALA A 126 -17.45 2.16 -2.05
C ALA A 126 -18.29 3.36 -1.62
N SER A 127 -18.48 4.32 -2.51
CA SER A 127 -19.42 5.43 -2.27
C SER A 127 -20.86 4.93 -2.27
N SER A 128 -21.82 5.85 -2.07
CA SER A 128 -23.25 5.60 -2.20
C SER A 128 -23.58 4.72 -3.41
N GLY A 129 -24.33 3.65 -3.16
CA GLY A 129 -24.71 2.71 -4.21
C GLY A 129 -25.79 3.28 -5.13
N ASN A 130 -25.79 2.84 -6.38
CA ASN A 130 -26.77 3.24 -7.40
C ASN A 130 -27.70 2.06 -7.68
N PRO A 131 -29.03 2.21 -7.53
CA PRO A 131 -29.97 1.16 -7.93
C PRO A 131 -29.81 0.79 -9.40
N ILE A 132 -29.83 -0.51 -9.71
CA ILE A 132 -29.79 -1.00 -11.09
C ILE A 132 -31.22 -1.13 -11.58
N SER A 133 -31.56 -0.42 -12.66
CA SER A 133 -32.81 -0.65 -13.38
C SER A 133 -32.72 -1.97 -14.15
N VAL A 134 -33.51 -2.96 -13.72
CA VAL A 134 -33.73 -4.21 -14.44
C VAL A 134 -35.15 -4.17 -15.00
N PRO A 135 -35.36 -4.36 -16.32
CA PRO A 135 -36.68 -4.28 -16.91
C PRO A 135 -37.66 -5.27 -16.27
N ALA A 136 -38.86 -4.77 -15.97
CA ALA A 136 -39.95 -5.62 -15.52
C ALA A 136 -40.29 -6.68 -16.59
N LYS A 137 -40.52 -7.92 -16.16
CA LYS A 137 -40.76 -9.05 -17.06
C LYS A 137 -41.72 -10.06 -16.45
N THR A 138 -42.54 -10.66 -17.30
CA THR A 138 -43.40 -11.77 -16.91
C THR A 138 -42.60 -12.91 -16.26
N LEU A 139 -43.13 -13.43 -15.15
CA LEU A 139 -42.59 -14.56 -14.42
C LEU A 139 -42.84 -15.87 -15.18
N GLU A 140 -42.00 -16.16 -16.17
CA GLU A 140 -42.11 -17.33 -17.04
C GLU A 140 -40.79 -18.11 -17.13
N ALA A 141 -40.87 -19.45 -17.14
CA ALA A 141 -39.68 -20.29 -17.23
C ALA A 141 -38.99 -20.17 -18.60
N GLY A 142 -37.67 -20.12 -18.61
CA GLY A 142 -36.83 -19.93 -19.80
C GLY A 142 -36.65 -18.46 -20.20
N MET A 143 -37.32 -17.53 -19.52
CA MET A 143 -37.18 -16.10 -19.81
C MET A 143 -35.85 -15.55 -19.27
N GLY A 144 -35.10 -14.90 -20.17
CA GLY A 144 -33.89 -14.17 -19.84
C GLY A 144 -34.16 -12.68 -19.67
N ILE A 145 -33.62 -12.08 -18.61
CA ILE A 145 -33.59 -10.64 -18.41
C ILE A 145 -32.14 -10.20 -18.51
N LYS A 146 -31.81 -9.43 -19.54
CA LYS A 146 -30.47 -8.88 -19.72
C LYS A 146 -30.48 -7.39 -19.39
N SER A 147 -29.68 -7.00 -18.40
CA SER A 147 -29.26 -5.62 -18.18
C SER A 147 -27.83 -5.43 -18.68
N LYS A 148 -27.29 -4.20 -18.57
CA LYS A 148 -25.91 -3.91 -18.98
C LYS A 148 -24.87 -4.74 -18.21
N ILE A 149 -25.15 -5.08 -16.94
CA ILE A 149 -24.19 -5.69 -16.02
C ILE A 149 -24.68 -6.98 -15.35
N ILE A 150 -25.94 -7.36 -15.56
CA ILE A 150 -26.53 -8.59 -15.00
C ILE A 150 -27.27 -9.34 -16.10
N GLU A 151 -26.97 -10.64 -16.20
CA GLU A 151 -27.78 -11.58 -16.98
C GLU A 151 -28.54 -12.47 -16.01
N LEU A 152 -29.87 -12.40 -16.07
CA LEU A 152 -30.76 -13.21 -15.25
C LEU A 152 -31.57 -14.16 -16.12
N GLU A 153 -31.83 -15.36 -15.60
CA GLU A 153 -32.63 -16.38 -16.25
C GLU A 153 -33.59 -17.01 -15.22
N ILE A 154 -34.88 -16.99 -15.55
CA ILE A 154 -35.91 -17.66 -14.77
C ILE A 154 -35.90 -19.13 -15.16
N LYS A 155 -35.32 -19.99 -14.32
CA LYS A 155 -35.14 -21.41 -14.61
C LYS A 155 -36.42 -22.23 -14.48
N LYS A 156 -37.27 -21.88 -13.52
CA LYS A 156 -38.47 -22.65 -13.20
C LYS A 156 -39.54 -21.73 -12.67
N VAL A 157 -40.77 -21.97 -13.10
CA VAL A 157 -41.99 -21.37 -12.54
C VAL A 157 -43.02 -22.49 -12.42
N THR A 158 -43.69 -22.58 -11.28
CA THR A 158 -44.82 -23.49 -11.08
C THR A 158 -45.94 -22.76 -10.33
N ASN A 159 -47.13 -22.71 -10.92
CA ASN A 159 -48.34 -22.23 -10.25
C ASN A 159 -49.15 -23.44 -9.75
N LYS A 160 -49.35 -23.54 -8.43
CA LYS A 160 -50.25 -24.53 -7.83
C LYS A 160 -51.13 -23.85 -6.81
N LYS A 161 -52.45 -23.86 -7.05
CA LYS A 161 -53.47 -23.30 -6.14
C LYS A 161 -53.19 -21.84 -5.74
N GLY A 162 -52.81 -20.99 -6.70
CA GLY A 162 -52.52 -19.57 -6.46
C GLY A 162 -51.16 -19.30 -5.83
N ARG A 163 -50.27 -20.29 -5.77
CA ARG A 163 -48.88 -20.13 -5.32
C ARG A 163 -47.93 -20.28 -6.50
N PHE A 164 -47.25 -19.20 -6.85
CA PHE A 164 -46.24 -19.12 -7.91
C PHE A 164 -44.85 -19.36 -7.32
N SER A 165 -44.36 -20.58 -7.36
CA SER A 165 -42.97 -20.87 -6.97
C SER A 165 -42.02 -20.65 -8.13
N PHE A 166 -40.89 -20.00 -7.88
CA PHE A 166 -39.89 -19.69 -8.89
C PHE A 166 -38.47 -20.11 -8.48
N ALA A 167 -37.63 -20.31 -9.49
CA ALA A 167 -36.18 -20.43 -9.34
C ALA A 167 -35.49 -19.59 -10.41
N MET A 168 -34.57 -18.73 -10.00
CA MET A 168 -33.83 -17.82 -10.88
C MET A 168 -32.34 -18.01 -10.69
N ASN A 169 -31.60 -17.92 -11.78
CA ASN A 169 -30.14 -17.86 -11.77
C ASN A 169 -29.70 -16.59 -12.43
N ALA A 170 -28.63 -15.99 -11.94
CA ALA A 170 -28.09 -14.81 -12.56
C ALA A 170 -26.57 -14.75 -12.43
N VAL A 171 -25.95 -14.01 -13.35
CA VAL A 171 -24.52 -13.79 -13.43
C VAL A 171 -24.28 -12.29 -13.47
N TYR A 172 -23.48 -11.80 -12.54
CA TYR A 172 -23.00 -10.42 -12.56
C TYR A 172 -21.71 -10.34 -13.39
N SER A 173 -21.71 -9.47 -14.39
CA SER A 173 -20.59 -9.27 -15.32
C SER A 173 -20.36 -7.77 -15.52
N ASP A 174 -19.32 -7.23 -14.88
CA ASP A 174 -18.91 -5.83 -14.96
C ASP A 174 -17.38 -5.73 -14.81
N ARG A 175 -16.86 -4.53 -14.56
CA ARG A 175 -15.45 -4.29 -14.24
C ARG A 175 -15.04 -4.87 -12.88
N LYS A 176 -13.75 -5.17 -12.74
CA LYS A 176 -13.16 -5.78 -11.52
C LYS A 176 -13.25 -4.90 -10.27
N ASN A 177 -13.34 -3.58 -10.43
CA ASN A 177 -13.40 -2.61 -9.33
C ASN A 177 -14.85 -2.17 -9.03
N ALA A 178 -15.80 -3.08 -9.18
CA ALA A 178 -17.20 -2.86 -8.83
C ALA A 178 -17.81 -4.14 -8.26
N PHE A 179 -18.87 -3.98 -7.50
CA PHE A 179 -19.67 -5.10 -7.00
C PHE A 179 -21.14 -4.69 -6.97
N ILE A 180 -22.01 -5.68 -6.89
CA ILE A 180 -23.43 -5.45 -6.62
C ILE A 180 -23.80 -6.05 -5.28
N THR A 181 -24.82 -5.46 -4.68
CA THR A 181 -25.55 -6.08 -3.60
C THR A 181 -26.93 -6.45 -4.07
N ILE A 182 -27.47 -7.54 -3.53
CA ILE A 182 -28.82 -7.98 -3.82
C ILE A 182 -29.52 -8.24 -2.50
N ASP A 183 -30.67 -7.60 -2.31
CA ASP A 183 -31.60 -7.91 -1.24
C ASP A 183 -32.76 -8.74 -1.80
N PRO A 184 -32.74 -10.08 -1.66
CA PRO A 184 -33.82 -10.91 -2.18
C PRO A 184 -35.17 -10.62 -1.51
N THR A 185 -35.19 -9.98 -0.33
CA THR A 185 -36.42 -9.70 0.42
C THR A 185 -37.22 -8.52 -0.13
N GLU A 186 -36.57 -7.65 -0.91
CA GLU A 186 -37.22 -6.52 -1.60
C GLU A 186 -37.85 -6.93 -2.94
N LEU A 187 -37.67 -8.18 -3.38
CA LEU A 187 -38.21 -8.66 -4.64
C LEU A 187 -39.74 -8.64 -4.62
N LYS A 188 -40.34 -8.01 -5.64
CA LYS A 188 -41.78 -7.86 -5.78
C LYS A 188 -42.25 -8.39 -7.13
N ALA A 189 -43.56 -8.60 -7.24
CA ALA A 189 -44.23 -8.81 -8.51
C ALA A 189 -45.57 -8.08 -8.52
N ASN A 190 -45.98 -7.58 -9.68
CA ASN A 190 -47.30 -7.02 -9.89
C ASN A 190 -48.20 -8.05 -10.57
N ASP A 191 -49.44 -8.16 -10.11
CA ASP A 191 -50.46 -8.97 -10.77
C ASP A 191 -51.20 -8.20 -11.87
N GLU A 192 -52.17 -8.86 -12.52
CA GLU A 192 -53.02 -8.26 -13.57
C GLU A 192 -53.81 -7.03 -13.08
N SER A 193 -54.02 -6.88 -11.77
CA SER A 193 -54.69 -5.73 -11.15
C SER A 193 -53.70 -4.63 -10.73
N ASN A 194 -52.41 -4.75 -11.08
CA ASN A 194 -51.31 -3.91 -10.61
C ASN A 194 -51.16 -3.90 -9.08
N GLN A 195 -51.61 -4.94 -8.39
CA GLN A 195 -51.33 -5.11 -6.97
C GLN A 195 -49.91 -5.62 -6.79
N SER A 196 -49.10 -4.91 -6.00
CA SER A 196 -47.74 -5.32 -5.64
C SER A 196 -47.75 -6.44 -4.59
N LEU A 197 -47.05 -7.53 -4.88
CA LEU A 197 -46.91 -8.71 -4.05
C LEU A 197 -45.43 -8.91 -3.69
N ALA A 198 -45.13 -9.04 -2.39
CA ALA A 198 -43.77 -9.32 -1.94
C ALA A 198 -43.43 -10.80 -2.11
N ALA A 199 -42.19 -11.09 -2.52
CA ALA A 199 -41.70 -12.47 -2.65
C ALA A 199 -41.44 -13.09 -1.27
N ASN A 200 -41.89 -14.33 -1.07
CA ASN A 200 -41.43 -15.17 0.02
C ASN A 200 -40.17 -15.94 -0.43
N VAL A 201 -39.00 -15.33 -0.25
CA VAL A 201 -37.71 -15.92 -0.66
C VAL A 201 -37.16 -16.91 0.36
N SER A 202 -36.63 -18.03 -0.13
CA SER A 202 -36.05 -19.07 0.72
C SER A 202 -34.73 -18.62 1.38
N ASN A 203 -33.97 -17.77 0.69
CA ASN A 203 -32.73 -17.19 1.20
C ASN A 203 -32.93 -15.69 1.42
N LYS A 204 -33.03 -15.28 2.68
CA LYS A 204 -33.18 -13.88 3.09
C LYS A 204 -31.82 -13.18 3.29
N LYS A 205 -30.71 -13.88 3.08
CA LYS A 205 -29.38 -13.29 3.27
C LYS A 205 -29.07 -12.34 2.12
N PHE A 206 -28.69 -11.12 2.48
CA PHE A 206 -28.13 -10.12 1.59
C PHE A 206 -26.91 -10.68 0.84
N LEU A 207 -26.93 -10.61 -0.49
CA LEU A 207 -25.89 -11.18 -1.35
C LEU A 207 -24.95 -10.06 -1.81
N ILE A 208 -23.65 -10.35 -1.82
CA ILE A 208 -22.61 -9.45 -2.33
C ILE A 208 -21.87 -10.18 -3.44
N LEU A 209 -21.92 -9.63 -4.66
CA LEU A 209 -21.39 -10.28 -5.85
C LEU A 209 -20.36 -9.41 -6.55
N GLN A 210 -19.18 -10.00 -6.75
CA GLN A 210 -18.11 -9.42 -7.55
C GLN A 210 -18.15 -9.99 -8.97
N ASN A 211 -17.35 -9.43 -9.88
CA ASN A 211 -17.37 -9.84 -11.28
C ASN A 211 -17.32 -11.37 -11.48
N ASP A 212 -18.07 -11.85 -12.47
CA ASP A 212 -18.22 -13.25 -12.88
C ASP A 212 -18.82 -14.18 -11.80
N LYS A 213 -19.44 -13.61 -10.75
CA LYS A 213 -20.12 -14.40 -9.73
C LYS A 213 -21.55 -14.72 -10.15
N LYS A 214 -21.90 -15.99 -9.97
CA LYS A 214 -23.25 -16.51 -10.17
C LYS A 214 -23.99 -16.55 -8.84
N PHE A 215 -25.30 -16.33 -8.89
CA PHE A 215 -26.19 -16.50 -7.74
C PHE A 215 -27.49 -17.16 -8.18
N SER A 216 -28.24 -17.66 -7.20
CA SER A 216 -29.55 -18.25 -7.40
C SER A 216 -30.51 -17.73 -6.33
N ILE A 217 -31.72 -17.35 -6.75
CA ILE A 217 -32.81 -16.94 -5.87
C ILE A 217 -33.98 -17.88 -6.12
N ASN A 218 -34.52 -18.43 -5.05
CA ASN A 218 -35.73 -19.23 -5.07
C ASN A 218 -36.73 -18.62 -4.10
N GLY A 219 -38.00 -18.70 -4.44
CA GLY A 219 -39.07 -18.18 -3.60
C GLY A 219 -40.43 -18.46 -4.19
N ASP A 220 -41.43 -17.81 -3.62
CA ASP A 220 -42.79 -17.87 -4.13
C ASP A 220 -43.58 -16.59 -3.90
N PHE A 221 -44.64 -16.42 -4.70
CA PHE A 221 -45.67 -15.39 -4.53
C PHE A 221 -47.03 -16.05 -4.33
N GLU A 222 -47.86 -15.46 -3.49
CA GLU A 222 -49.27 -15.83 -3.36
C GLU A 222 -50.14 -14.85 -4.15
N SER A 223 -50.86 -15.35 -5.15
CA SER A 223 -51.73 -14.56 -6.02
C SER A 223 -52.82 -15.42 -6.65
N ASN A 224 -54.01 -14.84 -6.81
CA ASN A 224 -55.08 -15.46 -7.60
C ASN A 224 -54.98 -15.14 -9.11
N SER A 225 -53.99 -14.35 -9.52
CA SER A 225 -53.71 -13.98 -10.90
C SER A 225 -53.26 -15.19 -11.72
N THR A 226 -53.37 -15.08 -13.05
CA THR A 226 -52.80 -16.09 -13.97
C THR A 226 -51.38 -15.74 -14.37
N GLU A 227 -51.07 -14.45 -14.41
CA GLU A 227 -49.76 -13.89 -14.75
C GLU A 227 -49.21 -13.00 -13.63
N LEU A 228 -47.89 -12.95 -13.48
CA LEU A 228 -47.17 -12.04 -12.60
C LEU A 228 -46.04 -11.35 -13.36
N ILE A 229 -45.86 -10.05 -13.13
CA ILE A 229 -44.77 -9.26 -13.69
C ILE A 229 -43.75 -9.00 -12.58
N LEU A 230 -42.54 -9.55 -12.70
CA LEU A 230 -41.46 -9.32 -11.74
C LEU A 230 -41.03 -7.85 -11.74
N ASP A 231 -40.88 -7.30 -10.53
CA ASP A 231 -40.34 -5.97 -10.27
C ASP A 231 -39.04 -6.10 -9.47
N TRP A 232 -37.97 -5.58 -10.06
CA TRP A 232 -36.61 -5.59 -9.52
C TRP A 232 -36.17 -4.24 -8.96
N THR A 233 -37.09 -3.26 -8.92
CA THR A 233 -36.83 -1.95 -8.34
C THR A 233 -36.34 -2.13 -6.91
N ASP A 234 -35.23 -1.46 -6.58
CA ASP A 234 -34.56 -1.49 -5.26
C ASP A 234 -33.98 -2.85 -4.82
N VAL A 235 -34.11 -3.92 -5.61
CA VAL A 235 -33.57 -5.25 -5.28
C VAL A 235 -32.05 -5.30 -5.43
N ILE A 236 -31.50 -4.54 -6.40
CA ILE A 236 -30.10 -4.61 -6.77
C ILE A 236 -29.47 -3.22 -6.75
N THR A 237 -28.35 -3.10 -6.02
CA THR A 237 -27.58 -1.86 -5.91
C THR A 237 -26.16 -2.08 -6.41
N HIS A 238 -25.70 -1.22 -7.31
CA HIS A 238 -24.35 -1.20 -7.86
C HIS A 238 -23.44 -0.28 -7.07
N TYR A 239 -22.21 -0.73 -6.84
CA TYR A 239 -21.19 0.01 -6.12
C TYR A 239 -19.90 0.06 -6.93
N GLU A 240 -19.35 1.27 -7.03
CA GLU A 240 -18.02 1.51 -7.60
C GLU A 240 -16.98 1.63 -6.48
N LEU A 241 -15.83 0.98 -6.67
CA LEU A 241 -14.73 1.01 -5.71
C LEU A 241 -13.72 2.09 -6.10
N SER A 242 -13.43 2.97 -5.16
CA SER A 242 -12.42 4.03 -5.25
C SER A 242 -11.23 3.72 -4.33
N GLN A 243 -10.02 4.05 -4.77
CA GLN A 243 -8.81 3.73 -4.01
C GLN A 243 -8.61 4.67 -2.82
N GLN A 244 -8.25 4.12 -1.67
CA GLN A 244 -7.85 4.90 -0.50
C GLN A 244 -6.32 5.04 -0.40
N PRO A 245 -5.81 6.01 0.37
CA PRO A 245 -4.37 6.20 0.55
C PRO A 245 -3.67 4.94 1.09
N LYS A 246 -2.45 4.73 0.61
CA LYS A 246 -1.56 3.66 1.07
C LYS A 246 -1.15 3.86 2.53
N THR A 247 -1.16 2.77 3.30
CA THR A 247 -0.62 2.74 4.67
C THR A 247 0.63 1.85 4.73
N ILE A 248 1.65 2.27 5.48
CA ILE A 248 2.87 1.47 5.71
C ILE A 248 3.02 1.24 7.22
N VAL A 249 3.19 -0.02 7.62
CA VAL A 249 3.30 -0.44 9.03
C VAL A 249 4.67 -1.10 9.26
N PRO A 250 5.54 -0.56 10.14
CA PRO A 250 6.81 -1.20 10.48
C PRO A 250 6.61 -2.39 11.44
N ILE A 251 7.38 -3.45 11.23
CA ILE A 251 7.35 -4.70 12.00
C ILE A 251 8.74 -4.98 12.58
N TYR A 252 8.80 -5.24 13.89
CA TYR A 252 10.03 -5.44 14.64
C TYR A 252 10.05 -6.80 15.35
N HIS A 253 11.19 -7.46 15.35
CA HIS A 253 11.41 -8.69 16.10
C HIS A 253 11.52 -8.40 17.61
N THR A 254 11.03 -9.32 18.45
CA THR A 254 11.34 -9.35 19.88
C THR A 254 12.82 -9.64 20.07
N ILE A 255 13.63 -8.62 20.36
CA ILE A 255 14.94 -8.87 20.97
C ILE A 255 14.65 -9.34 22.39
N THR A 256 14.71 -10.66 22.64
CA THR A 256 14.88 -11.14 24.00
C THR A 256 16.22 -10.61 24.47
N SER A 257 16.20 -9.53 25.25
CA SER A 257 17.38 -9.09 25.98
C SER A 257 17.95 -10.33 26.69
N PRO A 258 19.22 -10.70 26.46
CA PRO A 258 19.81 -11.83 27.17
C PRO A 258 19.63 -11.52 28.65
N VAL A 259 18.94 -12.41 29.37
CA VAL A 259 18.79 -12.33 30.82
C VAL A 259 20.20 -12.27 31.36
N SER A 260 20.64 -11.08 31.78
CA SER A 260 21.92 -10.90 32.44
C SER A 260 21.90 -11.81 33.65
N ALA A 261 22.73 -12.85 33.61
CA ALA A 261 22.90 -13.77 34.72
C ALA A 261 23.12 -12.96 36.00
N PRO A 262 22.51 -13.36 37.14
CA PRO A 262 22.63 -12.63 38.39
C PRO A 262 24.11 -12.43 38.71
N VAL A 263 24.51 -11.16 38.84
CA VAL A 263 25.87 -10.75 39.16
C VAL A 263 26.25 -11.43 40.47
N THR A 264 27.10 -12.46 40.38
CA THR A 264 27.68 -13.10 41.55
C THR A 264 28.78 -12.17 42.07
N PRO A 265 28.83 -11.83 43.38
CA PRO A 265 29.81 -10.90 43.92
C PRO A 265 31.24 -11.38 43.64
N ALA A 266 32.08 -10.49 43.11
CA ALA A 266 33.46 -10.76 42.76
C ALA A 266 34.30 -11.17 43.99
N THR A 267 35.00 -12.30 43.87
CA THR A 267 36.12 -12.64 44.75
C THR A 267 37.42 -12.18 44.07
N PRO A 268 38.37 -11.55 44.79
CA PRO A 268 39.55 -10.97 44.17
C PRO A 268 40.59 -12.07 43.87
N VAL A 269 41.04 -12.17 42.62
CA VAL A 269 42.17 -13.04 42.24
C VAL A 269 43.19 -12.26 41.41
N THR A 270 44.42 -12.38 41.91
CA THR A 270 45.72 -11.83 41.51
C THR A 270 46.10 -12.08 40.05
N PRO A 271 46.83 -11.17 39.38
CA PRO A 271 47.16 -11.29 37.95
C PRO A 271 48.26 -12.33 37.68
N ALA A 272 47.99 -13.26 36.76
CA ALA A 272 48.99 -14.14 36.16
C ALA A 272 49.35 -13.64 34.75
N VAL A 273 50.65 -13.36 34.59
CA VAL A 273 51.33 -13.01 33.34
C VAL A 273 51.29 -14.20 32.38
N THR A 274 50.84 -14.00 31.13
CA THR A 274 51.04 -14.99 30.06
C THR A 274 51.63 -14.34 28.82
N THR A 275 52.82 -14.81 28.47
CA THR A 275 53.68 -14.41 27.36
C THR A 275 53.12 -14.90 26.02
N ARG A 276 52.97 -14.01 25.04
CA ARG A 276 52.66 -14.37 23.63
C ARG A 276 53.95 -14.74 22.91
N THR A 277 54.00 -15.94 22.33
CA THR A 277 55.02 -16.34 21.34
C THR A 277 54.37 -16.41 19.96
N THR A 278 54.81 -15.57 19.04
CA THR A 278 54.40 -15.57 17.63
C THR A 278 55.35 -16.46 16.84
N LYS A 279 54.85 -17.49 16.15
CA LYS A 279 55.63 -18.23 15.14
C LYS A 279 54.98 -18.07 13.77
N THR A 280 55.70 -17.37 12.91
CA THR A 280 55.51 -17.30 11.46
C THR A 280 56.04 -18.60 10.83
N VAL A 281 55.26 -19.24 9.96
CA VAL A 281 55.74 -20.34 9.10
C VAL A 281 55.44 -19.98 7.65
N THR A 282 56.51 -19.76 6.90
CA THR A 282 56.58 -19.63 5.45
C THR A 282 56.79 -21.03 4.88
N THR A 283 56.00 -21.43 3.88
CA THR A 283 56.27 -22.67 3.13
C THR A 283 56.22 -22.40 1.63
N THR A 284 57.32 -22.76 0.98
CA THR A 284 57.65 -22.62 -0.44
C THR A 284 56.98 -23.71 -1.27
N GLU A 285 56.56 -23.36 -2.48
CA GLU A 285 56.02 -24.26 -3.51
C GLU A 285 57.11 -25.09 -4.19
N THR A 286 56.78 -26.35 -4.52
CA THR A 286 57.50 -27.11 -5.57
C THR A 286 56.49 -27.87 -6.43
N VAL A 287 56.58 -27.66 -7.74
CA VAL A 287 55.78 -28.28 -8.80
C VAL A 287 56.28 -29.69 -9.11
N ASN A 288 55.38 -30.65 -9.36
CA ASN A 288 55.64 -31.72 -10.32
C ASN A 288 54.36 -32.36 -10.87
N ASN A 289 54.34 -32.54 -12.20
CA ASN A 289 53.28 -33.16 -12.99
C ASN A 289 53.38 -34.69 -12.99
N ASN A 290 52.25 -35.40 -12.84
CA ASN A 290 51.97 -36.58 -13.67
C ASN A 290 50.49 -36.99 -13.65
N VAL A 291 50.00 -37.45 -14.80
CA VAL A 291 48.62 -37.82 -15.10
C VAL A 291 48.39 -39.31 -14.83
N GLN A 292 47.33 -39.67 -14.10
CA GLN A 292 46.71 -41.01 -14.21
C GLN A 292 45.25 -41.03 -13.72
N HIS A 293 44.39 -41.70 -14.50
CA HIS A 293 42.96 -41.96 -14.26
C HIS A 293 42.66 -42.69 -12.93
N THR A 294 41.64 -42.26 -12.17
CA THR A 294 41.04 -43.07 -11.10
C THR A 294 39.52 -42.88 -10.93
N THR A 295 38.91 -43.96 -10.45
CA THR A 295 37.54 -44.27 -10.00
C THR A 295 36.98 -43.32 -8.91
N PRO A 296 35.66 -43.39 -8.57
CA PRO A 296 35.01 -42.41 -7.71
C PRO A 296 35.58 -42.38 -6.28
N ARG A 297 36.07 -41.20 -5.89
CA ARG A 297 36.71 -40.91 -4.60
C ARG A 297 35.65 -40.68 -3.49
N PRO A 298 35.88 -41.12 -2.24
CA PRO A 298 35.02 -40.79 -1.09
C PRO A 298 35.09 -39.29 -0.76
N ALA A 299 34.01 -38.74 -0.22
CA ALA A 299 33.87 -37.33 0.17
C ALA A 299 35.02 -36.87 1.10
N ALA A 300 36.02 -36.23 0.51
CA ALA A 300 37.09 -35.56 1.24
C ALA A 300 36.59 -34.20 1.76
N GLN A 301 37.15 -33.72 2.87
CA GLN A 301 37.05 -32.30 3.25
C GLN A 301 37.48 -31.44 2.05
N ASN A 302 36.53 -30.71 1.46
CA ASN A 302 36.70 -30.05 0.17
C ASN A 302 37.60 -28.81 0.31
N ASN A 303 38.79 -28.88 -0.30
CA ASN A 303 39.85 -27.86 -0.30
C ASN A 303 39.75 -26.85 -1.48
N CYS A 304 38.59 -26.70 -2.12
CA CYS A 304 38.50 -25.78 -3.26
C CYS A 304 38.63 -24.33 -2.81
N SER A 305 39.52 -23.60 -3.47
CA SER A 305 39.81 -22.20 -3.17
C SER A 305 38.60 -21.31 -3.47
N LYS A 306 38.57 -20.14 -2.82
CA LYS A 306 37.63 -19.07 -3.16
C LYS A 306 38.08 -18.43 -4.48
N TYR A 307 37.14 -17.97 -5.28
CA TYR A 307 37.39 -17.26 -6.52
C TYR A 307 36.76 -15.87 -6.49
N ALA A 308 37.56 -14.85 -6.79
CA ALA A 308 37.10 -13.48 -7.01
C ALA A 308 37.27 -13.13 -8.49
N GLY A 309 36.17 -13.13 -9.22
CA GLY A 309 36.09 -12.70 -10.61
C GLY A 309 36.06 -11.18 -10.74
N PRO A 310 36.32 -10.66 -11.95
CA PRO A 310 36.35 -9.23 -12.19
C PRO A 310 34.95 -8.59 -12.07
N MET A 311 34.92 -7.29 -11.75
CA MET A 311 33.67 -6.51 -11.68
C MET A 311 33.18 -6.01 -13.04
N ASN A 312 34.08 -5.86 -14.03
CA ASN A 312 33.79 -5.46 -15.42
C ASN A 312 32.83 -4.25 -15.58
N GLY A 313 32.86 -3.29 -14.66
CA GLY A 313 31.96 -2.13 -14.69
C GLY A 313 30.48 -2.45 -14.42
N HIS A 314 30.16 -3.66 -13.97
CA HIS A 314 28.80 -4.03 -13.61
C HIS A 314 28.37 -3.41 -12.27
N PRO A 315 27.11 -2.98 -12.15
CA PRO A 315 26.62 -2.21 -11.00
C PRO A 315 26.51 -3.02 -9.71
N ALA A 316 26.46 -4.36 -9.78
CA ALA A 316 26.26 -5.21 -8.61
C ALA A 316 27.32 -6.32 -8.48
N LYS A 317 27.78 -6.54 -7.26
CA LYS A 317 28.63 -7.67 -6.84
C LYS A 317 27.77 -8.86 -6.42
N VAL A 318 27.80 -9.94 -7.18
CA VAL A 318 27.15 -11.20 -6.83
C VAL A 318 28.15 -12.12 -6.15
N THR A 319 27.79 -12.65 -4.99
CA THR A 319 28.54 -13.72 -4.30
C THR A 319 27.70 -14.98 -4.26
N ILE A 320 28.24 -16.11 -4.72
CA ILE A 320 27.60 -17.42 -4.57
C ILE A 320 28.55 -18.33 -3.80
N TYR A 321 28.06 -19.09 -2.83
CA TYR A 321 28.85 -20.10 -2.11
C TYR A 321 28.03 -21.36 -1.83
N SER A 322 28.69 -22.48 -1.54
CA SER A 322 28.01 -23.73 -1.16
C SER A 322 27.95 -23.89 0.36
N GLU A 323 26.76 -24.09 0.94
CA GLU A 323 26.61 -24.36 2.38
C GLU A 323 27.27 -25.68 2.78
N ASP A 324 27.11 -26.70 1.93
CA ASP A 324 27.68 -28.04 2.16
C ASP A 324 29.18 -28.13 1.81
N GLY A 325 29.81 -27.01 1.42
CA GLY A 325 31.22 -26.96 1.02
C GLY A 325 31.55 -27.68 -0.30
N GLU A 326 30.56 -28.07 -1.09
CA GLU A 326 30.76 -28.68 -2.41
C GLU A 326 31.27 -27.64 -3.43
N CYS A 327 32.16 -28.07 -4.32
CA CYS A 327 32.78 -27.18 -5.29
C CYS A 327 31.91 -27.03 -6.54
N PHE A 328 31.91 -25.84 -7.13
CA PHE A 328 31.12 -25.53 -8.31
C PHE A 328 31.82 -24.56 -9.27
N GLN A 329 31.32 -24.50 -10.49
CA GLN A 329 31.66 -23.51 -11.51
C GLN A 329 30.42 -22.70 -11.87
N ILE A 330 30.63 -21.42 -12.16
CA ILE A 330 29.59 -20.51 -12.63
C ILE A 330 29.87 -20.15 -14.09
N LYS A 331 28.84 -20.29 -14.92
CA LYS A 331 28.82 -19.81 -16.29
C LYS A 331 27.83 -18.63 -16.39
N ALA A 332 28.33 -17.48 -16.83
CA ALA A 332 27.56 -16.26 -17.07
C ALA A 332 27.94 -15.71 -18.45
N PHE A 333 27.00 -15.09 -19.16
CA PHE A 333 27.23 -14.55 -20.51
C PHE A 333 27.83 -15.57 -21.49
N GLY A 334 27.47 -16.86 -21.32
CA GLY A 334 27.98 -17.94 -22.15
C GLY A 334 29.40 -18.42 -21.81
N GLN A 335 30.09 -17.82 -20.84
CA GLN A 335 31.47 -18.15 -20.46
C GLN A 335 31.59 -18.55 -18.99
N TYR A 336 32.54 -19.44 -18.67
CA TYR A 336 32.85 -19.78 -17.28
C TYR A 336 33.57 -18.61 -16.61
N LEU A 337 33.00 -18.10 -15.53
CA LEU A 337 33.59 -17.02 -14.76
C LEU A 337 34.80 -17.51 -13.97
N ASN A 338 34.70 -18.69 -13.34
CA ASN A 338 35.81 -19.31 -12.62
C ASN A 338 36.38 -20.50 -13.41
N PRO A 339 37.70 -20.51 -13.72
CA PRO A 339 38.30 -21.57 -14.52
C PRO A 339 38.36 -22.91 -13.79
N ASN A 340 38.52 -22.88 -12.47
CA ASN A 340 38.56 -24.05 -11.60
C ASN A 340 37.34 -24.08 -10.67
N TYR A 341 36.92 -25.28 -10.26
CA TYR A 341 35.89 -25.46 -9.25
C TYR A 341 36.23 -24.72 -7.95
N ALA A 342 35.28 -23.97 -7.41
CA ALA A 342 35.44 -23.12 -6.24
C ALA A 342 34.29 -23.36 -5.23
N SER A 343 34.55 -23.10 -3.95
CA SER A 343 33.55 -23.19 -2.87
C SER A 343 32.79 -21.86 -2.64
N ASN A 344 33.35 -20.76 -3.14
CA ASN A 344 32.80 -19.42 -3.09
C ASN A 344 33.28 -18.63 -4.32
N VAL A 345 32.35 -18.01 -5.04
CA VAL A 345 32.60 -17.24 -6.27
C VAL A 345 31.95 -15.86 -6.13
N SER A 346 32.76 -14.80 -6.18
CA SER A 346 32.30 -13.40 -6.20
C SER A 346 32.61 -12.75 -7.55
N PHE A 347 31.68 -12.01 -8.15
CA PHE A 347 31.86 -11.40 -9.49
C PHE A 347 30.91 -10.21 -9.72
N GLY A 348 31.22 -9.34 -10.69
CA GLY A 348 30.30 -8.29 -11.13
C GLY A 348 29.19 -8.83 -12.03
N PHE A 349 27.97 -8.32 -11.89
CA PHE A 349 26.80 -8.75 -12.65
C PHE A 349 25.84 -7.58 -12.93
N PRO A 350 25.16 -7.53 -14.09
CA PRO A 350 24.12 -6.56 -14.39
C PRO A 350 22.92 -6.77 -13.47
N ILE A 351 22.05 -5.76 -13.44
CA ILE A 351 20.84 -5.72 -12.62
C ILE A 351 19.91 -6.91 -12.95
N MET A 352 19.90 -7.40 -14.19
CA MET A 352 19.15 -8.59 -14.58
C MET A 352 19.97 -9.55 -15.44
N GLY A 353 19.86 -10.85 -15.16
CA GLY A 353 20.49 -11.89 -15.96
C GLY A 353 20.29 -13.31 -15.44
N LYS A 354 20.93 -14.28 -16.09
CA LYS A 354 20.93 -15.69 -15.68
C LYS A 354 22.35 -16.19 -15.57
N VAL A 355 22.59 -17.02 -14.55
CA VAL A 355 23.82 -17.79 -14.40
C VAL A 355 23.50 -19.28 -14.38
N GLU A 356 24.35 -20.09 -15.01
CA GLU A 356 24.33 -21.54 -14.94
C GLU A 356 25.39 -21.97 -13.92
N ILE A 357 25.01 -22.79 -12.94
CA ILE A 357 25.87 -23.30 -11.88
C ILE A 357 26.07 -24.79 -12.13
N ARG A 358 27.33 -25.21 -12.28
CA ARG A 358 27.74 -26.60 -12.48
C ARG A 358 28.47 -27.10 -11.24
N MET A 359 27.89 -28.09 -10.56
CA MET A 359 28.50 -28.75 -9.41
C MET A 359 29.60 -29.72 -9.88
N GLU A 360 30.55 -30.04 -9.00
CA GLU A 360 31.65 -30.99 -9.28
C GLU A 360 31.15 -32.39 -9.66
N ASN A 361 29.99 -32.81 -9.12
CA ASN A 361 29.34 -34.06 -9.48
C ASN A 361 28.67 -34.05 -10.88
N GLY A 362 28.82 -32.97 -11.65
CA GLY A 362 28.28 -32.82 -12.99
C GLY A 362 26.84 -32.30 -13.06
N GLN A 363 26.13 -32.16 -11.94
CA GLN A 363 24.78 -31.58 -11.94
C GLN A 363 24.83 -30.09 -12.27
N THR A 364 23.90 -29.62 -13.10
CA THR A 364 23.78 -28.23 -13.51
C THR A 364 22.41 -27.67 -13.17
N PHE A 365 22.34 -26.41 -12.74
CA PHE A 365 21.09 -25.70 -12.55
C PHE A 365 21.24 -24.20 -12.82
N ASN A 366 20.12 -23.55 -13.17
CA ASN A 366 20.12 -22.14 -13.54
C ASN A 366 19.59 -21.26 -12.40
N LYS A 367 20.17 -20.06 -12.28
CA LYS A 367 19.72 -19.02 -11.36
C LYS A 367 19.50 -17.72 -12.11
N SER A 368 18.24 -17.27 -12.17
CA SER A 368 17.91 -15.90 -12.56
C SER A 368 18.24 -14.95 -11.42
N ILE A 369 19.03 -13.92 -11.72
CA ILE A 369 19.40 -12.83 -10.83
C ILE A 369 18.66 -11.59 -11.33
N VAL A 370 17.86 -11.00 -10.45
CA VAL A 370 17.10 -9.77 -10.69
C VAL A 370 17.30 -8.91 -9.46
N LEU A 371 17.94 -7.78 -9.65
CA LEU A 371 18.28 -6.78 -8.65
C LEU A 371 17.51 -5.49 -8.99
N ASN A 372 17.39 -4.58 -8.04
CA ASN A 372 17.03 -3.18 -8.33
C ASN A 372 18.31 -2.34 -8.45
N GLU A 373 18.18 -1.10 -8.92
CA GLU A 373 19.30 -0.16 -9.06
C GLU A 373 19.99 0.16 -7.72
N ASP A 374 19.29 -0.04 -6.60
CA ASP A 374 19.81 0.26 -5.26
C ASP A 374 20.71 -0.85 -4.68
N ILE A 375 20.69 -2.08 -5.21
CA ILE A 375 21.48 -3.20 -4.70
C ILE A 375 22.81 -3.31 -5.45
N TYR A 376 23.91 -2.92 -4.78
CA TYR A 376 25.27 -3.07 -5.30
C TYR A 376 25.95 -4.39 -4.88
N ALA A 377 25.37 -5.17 -3.97
CA ALA A 377 25.89 -6.50 -3.64
C ALA A 377 24.77 -7.47 -3.25
N VAL A 378 24.87 -8.74 -3.65
CA VAL A 378 23.93 -9.80 -3.26
C VAL A 378 24.66 -11.10 -3.00
N THR A 379 24.21 -11.86 -1.99
CA THR A 379 24.77 -13.19 -1.68
C THR A 379 23.73 -14.30 -1.85
N TYR A 380 24.15 -15.37 -2.54
CA TYR A 380 23.39 -16.62 -2.71
C TYR A 380 24.15 -17.80 -2.08
N ALA A 381 23.40 -18.67 -1.42
CA ALA A 381 23.88 -19.92 -0.87
C ALA A 381 23.32 -21.10 -1.66
N ILE A 382 24.16 -22.02 -2.12
CA ILE A 382 23.79 -23.26 -2.77
C ILE A 382 23.51 -24.30 -1.68
N LYS A 383 22.34 -24.94 -1.75
CA LYS A 383 21.94 -26.03 -0.87
C LYS A 383 21.13 -27.10 -1.58
N LYS A 384 21.05 -28.29 -1.00
CA LYS A 384 20.14 -29.35 -1.46
C LYS A 384 18.76 -29.16 -0.82
N ASN A 385 17.70 -29.23 -1.63
CA ASN A 385 16.34 -29.27 -1.11
C ASN A 385 15.98 -30.66 -0.54
N LYS A 386 14.79 -30.82 0.04
CA LYS A 386 14.30 -32.11 0.59
C LYS A 386 14.30 -33.27 -0.42
N LYS A 387 14.37 -32.99 -1.72
CA LYS A 387 14.43 -33.98 -2.81
C LYS A 387 15.86 -34.24 -3.30
N GLY A 388 16.87 -33.73 -2.59
CA GLY A 388 18.29 -33.84 -2.95
C GLY A 388 18.73 -32.99 -4.15
N LYS A 389 17.87 -32.10 -4.68
CA LYS A 389 18.23 -31.24 -5.83
C LYS A 389 18.84 -29.93 -5.35
N TYR A 390 19.89 -29.47 -6.05
CA TYR A 390 20.51 -28.17 -5.79
C TYR A 390 19.56 -27.00 -6.09
N VAL A 391 19.57 -26.04 -5.19
CA VAL A 391 18.87 -24.75 -5.32
C VAL A 391 19.75 -23.66 -4.73
N THR A 392 19.63 -22.44 -5.23
CA THR A 392 20.20 -21.24 -4.58
C THR A 392 19.16 -20.60 -3.64
N LYS A 393 19.56 -20.25 -2.42
CA LYS A 393 18.82 -19.38 -1.51
C LYS A 393 19.48 -18.00 -1.48
N MET A 394 18.72 -16.93 -1.66
CA MET A 394 19.25 -15.57 -1.45
C MET A 394 19.35 -15.31 0.06
N LEU A 395 20.50 -14.82 0.53
CA LEU A 395 20.73 -14.56 1.95
C LEU A 395 20.53 -13.10 2.32
N LEU A 396 21.21 -12.16 1.65
CA LEU A 396 21.03 -10.72 1.82
C LEU A 396 21.60 -9.96 0.61
N GLY A 397 20.95 -8.85 0.26
CA GLY A 397 21.54 -7.78 -0.55
C GLY A 397 22.16 -6.72 0.36
N THR A 398 23.28 -6.13 -0.02
CA THR A 398 23.78 -4.88 0.57
C THR A 398 23.35 -3.74 -0.36
N VAL A 399 22.59 -2.77 0.16
CA VAL A 399 22.27 -1.52 -0.54
C VAL A 399 23.33 -0.51 -0.21
N GLY A 400 23.79 0.18 -1.25
CA GLY A 400 24.88 1.13 -1.18
C GLY A 400 24.23 2.46 -1.01
N HIS A 401 24.38 3.06 0.16
CA HIS A 401 24.14 4.48 0.29
C HIS A 401 25.49 5.12 0.60
N ASN A 402 25.88 6.07 -0.24
CA ASN A 402 26.69 7.20 0.19
C ASN A 402 25.85 8.11 1.12
N GLY A 403 25.12 7.53 2.06
CA GLY A 403 24.13 8.19 2.92
C GLY A 403 24.22 7.68 4.36
N PRO A 404 23.61 8.40 5.31
CA PRO A 404 23.81 8.18 6.73
C PRO A 404 23.42 6.75 7.14
N THR A 405 24.22 6.18 8.04
CA THR A 405 24.03 4.86 8.61
C THR A 405 22.67 4.71 9.28
N ALA A 406 22.18 3.48 9.46
CA ALA A 406 20.92 3.22 10.17
C ALA A 406 20.90 3.82 11.59
N GLN A 407 22.05 3.90 12.25
CA GLN A 407 22.18 4.57 13.55
C GLN A 407 22.01 6.08 13.41
N GLU A 408 22.66 6.72 12.42
CA GLU A 408 22.50 8.15 12.16
C GLU A 408 21.06 8.51 11.73
N LEU A 409 20.40 7.63 10.97
CA LEU A 409 19.00 7.82 10.59
C LEU A 409 18.05 7.65 11.79
N ALA A 410 18.35 6.71 12.70
CA ALA A 410 17.63 6.53 13.95
C ALA A 410 17.82 7.76 14.86
N ASP A 411 19.05 8.24 15.02
CA ASP A 411 19.39 9.41 15.82
C ASP A 411 18.76 10.69 15.22
N GLN A 412 18.73 10.83 13.90
CA GLN A 412 18.08 11.94 13.21
C GLN A 412 16.55 11.86 13.31
N SER A 413 15.97 10.65 13.29
CA SER A 413 14.54 10.45 13.51
C SER A 413 14.13 10.73 14.97
N ALA A 414 14.98 10.36 15.94
CA ALA A 414 14.77 10.66 17.34
C ALA A 414 14.86 12.17 17.61
N ALA A 415 15.87 12.85 17.04
CA ALA A 415 16.01 14.30 17.13
C ALA A 415 14.82 15.05 16.48
N ASN A 416 14.32 14.56 15.33
CA ASN A 416 13.15 15.13 14.68
C ASN A 416 11.85 14.91 15.49
N LEU A 417 11.71 13.74 16.12
CA LEU A 417 10.57 13.44 16.99
C LEU A 417 10.59 14.30 18.25
N GLU A 418 11.76 14.53 18.84
CA GLU A 418 11.93 15.38 20.01
C GLU A 418 11.65 16.85 19.69
N LYS A 419 12.13 17.34 18.54
CA LYS A 419 11.80 18.68 18.03
C LYS A 419 10.30 18.84 17.76
N PHE A 420 9.65 17.83 17.19
CA PHE A 420 8.20 17.86 16.96
C PHE A 420 7.41 17.92 18.28
N LYS A 421 7.82 17.16 19.30
CA LYS A 421 7.20 17.24 20.64
C LYS A 421 7.35 18.62 21.26
N GLN A 422 8.54 19.21 21.18
CA GLN A 422 8.78 20.58 21.67
C GLN A 422 7.91 21.61 20.93
N GLU A 423 7.75 21.49 19.62
CA GLU A 423 6.88 22.37 18.83
C GLU A 423 5.38 22.20 19.18
N GLN A 424 4.93 20.99 19.51
CA GLN A 424 3.56 20.75 19.97
C GLN A 424 3.32 21.32 21.37
N ASP A 425 4.26 21.14 22.29
CA ASP A 425 4.17 21.70 23.65
C ASP A 425 4.20 23.23 23.63
N GLN A 426 5.03 23.83 22.76
CA GLN A 426 5.05 25.27 22.52
C GLN A 426 3.70 25.78 22.01
N LYS A 427 3.12 25.13 20.98
CA LYS A 427 1.80 25.50 20.44
C LYS A 427 0.68 25.36 21.46
N SER A 428 0.71 24.31 22.28
CA SER A 428 -0.27 24.11 23.36
C SER A 428 -0.18 25.22 24.40
N ASN A 429 1.04 25.58 24.81
CA ASN A 429 1.28 26.68 25.75
C ASN A 429 0.86 28.04 25.18
N ASP A 430 1.13 28.31 23.90
CA ASP A 430 0.72 29.53 23.23
C ASP A 430 -0.80 29.65 23.14
N GLN A 431 -1.50 28.55 22.84
CA GLN A 431 -2.97 28.49 22.85
C GLN A 431 -3.53 28.73 24.27
N LEU A 432 -2.91 28.17 25.30
CA LEU A 432 -3.32 28.37 26.68
C LEU A 432 -3.09 29.83 27.13
N ALA A 433 -1.99 30.44 26.70
CA ALA A 433 -1.69 31.85 26.95
C ALA A 433 -2.70 32.77 26.25
N ASP A 434 -3.05 32.49 24.99
CA ASP A 434 -4.06 33.27 24.26
C ASP A 434 -5.46 33.12 24.89
N HIS A 435 -5.83 31.91 25.32
CA HIS A 435 -7.07 31.68 26.04
C HIS A 435 -7.14 32.47 27.36
N ARG A 436 -6.05 32.49 28.14
CA ARG A 436 -5.96 33.30 29.36
C ARG A 436 -6.08 34.80 29.06
N ARG A 437 -5.50 35.27 27.95
CA ARG A 437 -5.60 36.66 27.52
C ARG A 437 -7.04 37.03 27.16
N ARG A 438 -7.78 36.16 26.47
CA ARG A 438 -9.20 36.40 26.14
C ARG A 438 -10.09 36.43 27.38
N ILE A 439 -9.81 35.59 28.38
CA ILE A 439 -10.53 35.64 29.68
C ILE A 439 -10.28 36.99 30.36
N ALA A 440 -9.02 37.42 30.47
CA ALA A 440 -8.70 38.72 31.09
C ALA A 440 -9.32 39.91 30.34
N GLU A 441 -9.40 39.85 29.01
CA GLU A 441 -10.06 40.88 28.20
C GLU A 441 -11.58 40.90 28.39
N LEU A 442 -12.21 39.72 28.55
CA LEU A 442 -13.63 39.62 28.90
C LEU A 442 -13.92 40.19 30.29
N ASP A 443 -13.09 39.86 31.28
CA ASP A 443 -13.24 40.35 32.66
C ASP A 443 -13.09 41.89 32.74
N ALA A 444 -12.14 42.46 32.00
CA ALA A 444 -11.97 43.92 31.90
C ALA A 444 -13.17 44.62 31.23
N LYS A 445 -13.89 43.92 30.34
CA LYS A 445 -15.06 44.44 29.61
C LYS A 445 -16.35 44.34 30.44
N THR A 446 -16.43 43.37 31.35
CA THR A 446 -17.53 43.27 32.32
C THR A 446 -17.41 44.28 33.46
N GLU A 447 -16.20 44.67 33.88
CA GLU A 447 -16.01 45.74 34.88
C GLU A 447 -16.39 47.13 34.35
N THR A 448 -16.34 47.37 33.04
CA THR A 448 -16.71 48.68 32.44
C THR A 448 -18.20 48.89 32.22
N THR A 449 -19.06 47.91 32.51
CA THR A 449 -20.51 47.98 32.24
C THR A 449 -21.37 48.18 33.51
N ILE A 450 -20.76 48.25 34.72
CA ILE A 450 -21.49 48.35 35.99
C ILE A 450 -21.70 49.79 36.49
N GLU A 451 -21.23 50.83 35.79
CA GLU A 451 -21.44 52.23 36.24
C GLU A 451 -22.61 52.99 35.59
N SER A 452 -23.42 52.38 34.74
CA SER A 452 -24.55 53.13 34.15
C SER A 452 -25.74 52.27 33.76
N SER A 453 -26.55 51.90 34.75
CA SER A 453 -28.01 51.88 34.62
C SER A 453 -28.68 51.45 35.94
N SER A 454 -28.96 52.43 36.81
CA SER A 454 -29.93 52.28 37.89
C SER A 454 -31.21 53.04 37.53
N SER A 455 -32.28 52.34 37.15
CA SER A 455 -33.66 52.75 37.48
C SER A 455 -34.73 51.75 37.01
N SER A 456 -35.72 51.60 37.89
CA SER A 456 -37.13 51.18 37.69
C SER A 456 -37.47 49.70 37.40
N SER A 457 -37.70 48.97 38.49
CA SER A 457 -39.00 48.45 38.97
C SER A 457 -39.95 47.63 38.07
N ASN A 458 -40.40 46.53 38.69
CA ASN A 458 -41.76 45.95 38.72
C ASN A 458 -42.17 44.81 37.76
N SER A 459 -42.11 43.60 38.34
CA SER A 459 -43.23 42.66 38.59
C SER A 459 -44.10 42.08 37.46
N ALA A 460 -44.07 40.74 37.44
CA ALA A 460 -45.21 39.81 37.45
C ALA A 460 -45.93 39.39 36.14
N SER A 461 -45.83 38.07 35.91
CA SER A 461 -46.91 37.12 35.60
C SER A 461 -47.37 36.88 34.15
N SER A 462 -47.34 35.58 33.83
CA SER A 462 -48.36 34.73 33.19
C SER A 462 -48.69 34.86 31.69
N ASN A 463 -48.74 33.65 31.11
CA ASN A 463 -49.74 33.10 30.20
C ASN A 463 -49.79 33.49 28.72
N ASN A 464 -49.59 32.42 27.93
CA ASN A 464 -50.45 31.93 26.85
C ASN A 464 -50.58 32.68 25.52
N ASN A 465 -50.43 31.82 24.51
CA ASN A 465 -51.21 31.70 23.28
C ASN A 465 -50.82 32.49 22.02
N ARG A 466 -50.49 31.67 21.02
CA ARG A 466 -51.07 31.60 19.68
C ARG A 466 -50.89 32.77 18.70
N ASN A 467 -50.39 32.32 17.55
CA ASN A 467 -50.92 32.50 16.21
C ASN A 467 -50.34 33.58 15.31
N ASN A 468 -49.90 33.04 14.17
CA ASN A 468 -50.24 33.41 12.81
C ASN A 468 -49.40 34.46 12.08
N ASN A 469 -49.13 34.04 10.84
CA ASN A 469 -49.09 34.84 9.62
C ASN A 469 -47.83 35.68 9.43
N SER A 470 -47.30 35.87 8.23
CA SER A 470 -47.62 35.40 6.87
C SER A 470 -46.69 36.20 5.96
N ASN A 471 -46.21 35.57 4.88
CA ASN A 471 -45.76 36.23 3.64
C ASN A 471 -44.52 37.15 3.77
N ASN A 472 -43.71 37.41 2.74
CA ASN A 472 -43.88 37.30 1.31
C ASN A 472 -42.48 37.37 0.67
N ASN A 473 -42.34 36.80 -0.53
CA ASN A 473 -41.65 37.28 -1.74
C ASN A 473 -40.61 38.42 -1.58
N ASN A 474 -39.47 38.43 -2.27
CA ASN A 474 -39.39 38.36 -3.73
C ASN A 474 -37.94 38.25 -4.24
N SER A 475 -37.81 37.71 -5.44
CA SER A 475 -36.62 37.62 -6.30
C SER A 475 -36.19 38.98 -6.87
N SER A 476 -34.88 39.22 -7.00
CA SER A 476 -34.34 40.01 -8.11
C SER A 476 -32.86 39.70 -8.38
N ASN A 477 -32.62 39.23 -9.61
CA ASN A 477 -31.34 39.21 -10.30
C ASN A 477 -30.75 40.62 -10.41
N ASN A 478 -29.44 40.76 -10.22
CA ASN A 478 -28.67 41.76 -10.95
C ASN A 478 -27.23 41.29 -11.20
N ASN A 479 -26.92 41.11 -12.48
CA ASN A 479 -25.57 40.99 -13.02
C ASN A 479 -24.89 42.35 -12.94
N GLN A 480 -23.79 42.45 -12.19
CA GLN A 480 -22.93 43.63 -12.22
C GLN A 480 -21.47 43.20 -12.26
N THR A 481 -20.93 43.18 -13.48
CA THR A 481 -19.50 43.15 -13.80
C THR A 481 -18.82 44.36 -13.17
N THR A 482 -18.05 44.12 -12.10
CA THR A 482 -17.15 45.10 -11.47
C THR A 482 -15.71 44.69 -11.73
N SER A 483 -15.00 45.49 -12.52
CA SER A 483 -13.55 45.38 -12.68
C SER A 483 -12.87 45.86 -11.40
N ASN A 484 -12.36 44.92 -10.60
CA ASN A 484 -11.60 45.24 -9.40
C ASN A 484 -10.10 45.17 -9.69
N ASN A 485 -9.49 46.34 -9.89
CA ASN A 485 -8.07 46.55 -9.62
C ASN A 485 -7.89 46.55 -8.09
N ARG A 486 -7.96 45.36 -7.47
CA ARG A 486 -7.58 45.17 -6.07
C ARG A 486 -6.10 44.88 -6.04
N THR A 487 -5.32 45.88 -5.64
CA THR A 487 -3.97 45.70 -5.11
C THR A 487 -3.95 44.56 -4.08
N ASN A 488 -2.98 43.66 -4.19
CA ASN A 488 -2.69 42.47 -3.35
C ASN A 488 -2.57 42.81 -1.84
N SER A 489 -3.64 43.27 -1.19
CA SER A 489 -3.67 43.38 0.27
C SER A 489 -3.94 42.01 0.86
N LYS A 490 -3.07 41.54 1.75
CA LYS A 490 -3.18 40.28 2.50
C LYS A 490 -4.57 40.18 3.15
N MET A 491 -5.48 39.41 2.54
CA MET A 491 -6.83 39.20 3.08
C MET A 491 -6.81 38.04 4.09
N PRO A 492 -7.59 38.10 5.20
CA PRO A 492 -7.80 36.94 6.05
C PRO A 492 -8.44 35.80 5.22
N ASN A 493 -7.94 34.58 5.38
CA ASN A 493 -8.34 33.38 4.63
C ASN A 493 -8.01 33.38 3.11
N SER A 494 -7.02 34.16 2.68
CA SER A 494 -6.47 34.06 1.32
C SER A 494 -5.38 32.98 1.20
N MET A 495 -5.33 32.32 0.04
CA MET A 495 -4.21 31.50 -0.41
C MET A 495 -3.14 32.41 -1.00
N HIS A 496 -1.91 32.28 -0.51
CA HIS A 496 -0.74 32.97 -1.06
C HIS A 496 0.04 32.01 -1.97
N LEU A 497 0.25 32.41 -3.22
CA LEU A 497 1.06 31.69 -4.20
C LEU A 497 2.20 32.59 -4.68
N ARG A 498 3.40 32.04 -4.83
CA ARG A 498 4.56 32.73 -5.42
C ARG A 498 5.04 31.98 -6.66
N PHE A 499 5.20 32.70 -7.77
CA PHE A 499 5.67 32.16 -9.05
C PHE A 499 7.09 32.64 -9.33
N MET A 500 8.00 31.69 -9.53
CA MET A 500 9.43 31.94 -9.77
C MET A 500 9.93 31.10 -10.95
N GLU A 501 10.84 31.65 -11.75
CA GLU A 501 11.66 30.92 -12.70
C GLU A 501 13.13 31.00 -12.25
N GLY A 502 13.65 29.90 -11.70
CA GLY A 502 14.90 29.92 -10.95
C GLY A 502 14.77 30.83 -9.73
N THR A 503 15.58 31.90 -9.67
CA THR A 503 15.53 32.93 -8.63
C THR A 503 14.77 34.18 -9.04
N SER A 504 14.23 34.24 -10.26
CA SER A 504 13.54 35.43 -10.80
C SER A 504 12.02 35.35 -10.60
N PRO A 505 11.35 36.38 -10.06
CA PRO A 505 9.91 36.38 -9.90
C PRO A 505 9.18 36.52 -11.25
N LEU A 506 8.14 35.72 -11.44
CA LEU A 506 7.28 35.80 -12.62
C LEU A 506 6.14 36.81 -12.37
N VAL A 507 6.29 38.00 -12.92
CA VAL A 507 5.39 39.14 -12.73
C VAL A 507 4.26 39.16 -13.77
N ASN A 508 3.13 39.81 -13.44
CA ASN A 508 1.98 39.97 -14.33
C ASN A 508 1.39 38.65 -14.87
N MET A 509 1.53 37.57 -14.12
CA MET A 509 0.87 36.31 -14.43
C MET A 509 -0.57 36.37 -13.98
N ARG A 510 -1.52 36.18 -14.90
CA ARG A 510 -2.91 35.92 -14.54
C ARG A 510 -3.02 34.50 -14.00
N VAL A 511 -3.38 34.38 -12.73
CA VAL A 511 -3.52 33.12 -12.02
C VAL A 511 -5.00 32.82 -11.79
N GLU A 512 -5.43 31.63 -12.15
CA GLU A 512 -6.77 31.11 -11.93
C GLU A 512 -6.70 29.79 -11.17
N VAL A 513 -7.58 29.63 -10.18
CA VAL A 513 -7.66 28.44 -9.34
C VAL A 513 -9.04 27.82 -9.51
N SER A 514 -9.08 26.51 -9.74
CA SER A 514 -10.31 25.73 -9.88
C SER A 514 -10.29 24.48 -9.02
N THR A 515 -11.49 23.99 -8.70
CA THR A 515 -11.73 22.71 -8.07
C THR A 515 -12.58 21.83 -9.01
N ALA A 516 -12.80 20.57 -8.65
CA ALA A 516 -13.68 19.68 -9.42
C ALA A 516 -15.12 20.19 -9.55
N SER A 517 -15.57 21.10 -8.66
CA SER A 517 -16.90 21.69 -8.65
C SER A 517 -16.99 23.03 -9.42
N GLY A 518 -15.88 23.54 -9.99
CA GLY A 518 -15.85 24.77 -10.77
C GLY A 518 -14.71 25.73 -10.41
N TRP A 519 -14.72 26.92 -11.01
CA TRP A 519 -13.72 27.97 -10.76
C TRP A 519 -13.95 28.65 -9.42
N THR A 520 -12.89 28.80 -8.62
CA THR A 520 -12.98 29.25 -7.23
C THR A 520 -12.24 30.55 -6.93
N GLY A 521 -11.27 30.98 -7.74
CA GLY A 521 -10.61 32.28 -7.55
C GLY A 521 -9.66 32.69 -8.68
N ARG A 522 -9.36 34.00 -8.78
CA ARG A 522 -8.43 34.58 -9.77
C ARG A 522 -7.61 35.72 -9.16
N GLY A 523 -6.39 35.92 -9.64
CA GLY A 523 -5.51 37.02 -9.26
C GLY A 523 -4.42 37.28 -10.31
N THR A 524 -3.60 38.31 -10.09
CA THR A 524 -2.41 38.59 -10.93
C THR A 524 -1.18 38.71 -10.05
N THR A 525 -0.06 38.11 -10.45
CA THR A 525 1.18 38.22 -9.67
C THR A 525 1.75 39.64 -9.69
N ASP A 526 2.21 40.11 -8.53
CA ASP A 526 2.86 41.41 -8.39
C ASP A 526 4.35 41.35 -8.76
N SER A 527 5.09 42.44 -8.46
CA SER A 527 6.52 42.56 -8.77
C SER A 527 7.40 41.52 -8.07
N ASN A 528 6.91 40.87 -7.01
CA ASN A 528 7.62 39.81 -6.29
C ASN A 528 7.19 38.41 -6.75
N GLY A 529 6.36 38.31 -7.78
CA GLY A 529 5.78 37.06 -8.24
C GLY A 529 4.68 36.54 -7.31
N ASP A 530 4.20 37.36 -6.36
CA ASP A 530 3.22 36.98 -5.35
C ASP A 530 1.79 37.25 -5.82
N VAL A 531 0.86 36.33 -5.50
CA VAL A 531 -0.58 36.51 -5.69
C VAL A 531 -1.34 35.99 -4.48
N TYR A 532 -2.37 36.75 -4.07
CA TYR A 532 -3.29 36.36 -3.00
C TYR A 532 -4.66 36.08 -3.60
N ILE A 533 -5.15 34.84 -3.45
CA ILE A 533 -6.42 34.37 -4.00
C ILE A 533 -7.35 34.04 -2.85
N ASP A 534 -8.60 34.53 -2.90
CA ASP A 534 -9.60 34.21 -1.87
C ASP A 534 -9.82 32.69 -1.81
N ALA A 535 -9.57 32.10 -0.64
CA ALA A 535 -9.69 30.67 -0.39
C ALA A 535 -10.85 30.32 0.54
N THR A 536 -11.75 31.26 0.80
CA THR A 536 -12.88 31.10 1.73
C THR A 536 -13.78 29.92 1.35
N ASN A 537 -13.90 29.61 0.05
CA ASN A 537 -14.73 28.51 -0.47
C ASN A 537 -13.93 27.28 -0.96
N LEU A 538 -12.62 27.23 -0.70
CA LEU A 538 -11.76 26.09 -1.10
C LEU A 538 -11.85 24.98 -0.05
N ASN A 539 -12.92 24.16 -0.11
CA ASN A 539 -13.13 23.01 0.79
C ASN A 539 -12.65 21.65 0.23
N THR A 540 -12.12 21.62 -1.00
CA THR A 540 -11.83 20.37 -1.72
C THR A 540 -10.36 20.00 -1.70
N LYS A 541 -10.07 18.69 -1.60
CA LYS A 541 -8.71 18.12 -1.61
C LYS A 541 -7.99 18.15 -2.97
N ASN A 542 -8.67 18.53 -4.06
CA ASN A 542 -8.10 18.58 -5.41
C ASN A 542 -8.24 19.99 -6.00
N ILE A 543 -7.12 20.71 -6.08
CA ILE A 543 -7.04 22.06 -6.63
C ILE A 543 -6.21 22.03 -7.92
N ASN A 544 -6.71 22.69 -8.97
CA ASN A 544 -5.96 22.94 -10.20
C ASN A 544 -5.60 24.43 -10.27
N ILE A 545 -4.34 24.73 -10.56
CA ILE A 545 -3.81 26.09 -10.68
C ILE A 545 -3.37 26.30 -12.12
N TYR A 546 -3.90 27.36 -12.72
CA TYR A 546 -3.55 27.82 -14.05
C TYR A 546 -2.92 29.20 -13.96
N ALA A 547 -1.76 29.41 -14.58
CA ALA A 547 -1.10 30.71 -14.57
C ALA A 547 -0.58 31.06 -15.95
N LYS A 548 -0.91 32.24 -16.48
CA LYS A 548 -0.54 32.65 -17.84
C LYS A 548 -0.24 34.15 -17.93
N ASN A 549 0.76 34.52 -18.73
CA ASN A 549 0.96 35.88 -19.24
C ASN A 549 1.04 35.87 -20.78
N SER A 550 1.54 36.95 -21.40
CA SER A 550 1.65 37.02 -22.86
C SER A 550 2.65 36.02 -23.46
N ASN A 551 3.61 35.53 -22.67
CA ASN A 551 4.78 34.78 -23.14
C ASN A 551 4.87 33.37 -22.54
N THR A 552 4.26 33.11 -21.38
CA THR A 552 4.38 31.84 -20.65
C THR A 552 3.05 31.36 -20.08
N GLU A 553 2.89 30.03 -20.02
CA GLU A 553 1.69 29.34 -19.54
C GLU A 553 2.08 28.14 -18.67
N TYR A 554 1.51 28.04 -17.47
CA TYR A 554 1.74 26.97 -16.50
C TYR A 554 0.42 26.35 -16.04
N LYS A 555 0.42 25.02 -15.91
CA LYS A 555 -0.71 24.22 -15.42
C LYS A 555 -0.22 23.26 -14.34
N LEU A 556 -0.77 23.38 -13.14
CA LEU A 556 -0.55 22.43 -12.05
C LEU A 556 -1.89 21.79 -11.69
N GLY A 557 -1.95 20.46 -11.64
CA GLY A 557 -3.13 19.71 -11.25
C GLY A 557 -2.94 19.00 -9.91
N ASN A 558 -4.06 18.64 -9.26
CA ASN A 558 -4.10 17.77 -8.07
C ASN A 558 -3.32 18.28 -6.85
N VAL A 559 -3.37 19.59 -6.58
CA VAL A 559 -2.74 20.18 -5.39
C VAL A 559 -3.63 19.97 -4.16
N VAL A 560 -3.05 19.51 -3.05
CA VAL A 560 -3.76 19.20 -1.79
C VAL A 560 -3.47 20.28 -0.74
N LYS A 561 -4.53 20.87 -0.17
CA LYS A 561 -4.43 21.78 0.99
C LYS A 561 -4.38 20.98 2.29
N LEU A 562 -3.39 21.24 3.14
CA LEU A 562 -3.24 20.64 4.48
C LEU A 562 -3.15 21.77 5.52
N ASP A 563 -4.22 21.99 6.27
CA ASP A 563 -4.30 22.89 7.45
C ASP A 563 -3.50 24.20 7.36
N ASN A 564 -4.14 25.22 6.78
CA ASN A 564 -3.63 26.57 6.53
C ASN A 564 -2.32 26.69 5.73
N ASN A 565 -1.70 25.58 5.31
CA ASN A 565 -0.57 25.55 4.38
C ASN A 565 -0.92 24.72 3.12
N LEU A 566 -0.37 25.10 1.97
CA LEU A 566 -0.49 24.33 0.72
C LEU A 566 0.81 23.56 0.48
N PHE A 567 0.72 22.27 0.20
CA PHE A 567 1.83 21.50 -0.35
C PHE A 567 1.44 21.06 -1.76
N ALA A 568 2.24 21.43 -2.76
CA ALA A 568 2.15 20.87 -4.10
C ALA A 568 3.30 19.88 -4.29
N LEU A 569 2.97 18.66 -4.74
CA LEU A 569 3.96 17.80 -5.38
C LEU A 569 4.16 18.40 -6.79
N ILE A 570 5.30 19.03 -7.04
CA ILE A 570 5.68 19.44 -8.38
C ILE A 570 6.20 18.17 -9.07
N GLU A 571 5.37 17.47 -9.84
CA GLU A 571 5.91 16.60 -10.88
C GLU A 571 6.68 17.47 -11.90
N PRO A 572 7.80 17.00 -12.48
CA PRO A 572 8.69 17.81 -13.32
C PRO A 572 8.09 18.06 -14.71
N ALA A 573 6.94 18.71 -14.80
CA ALA A 573 6.36 19.16 -16.06
C ALA A 573 7.22 20.25 -16.72
N THR A 574 7.94 21.05 -15.92
CA THR A 574 8.85 22.10 -16.41
C THR A 574 10.04 21.53 -17.16
N LEU A 575 10.53 20.35 -16.77
CA LEU A 575 11.62 19.68 -17.48
C LEU A 575 11.12 19.18 -18.85
N MET A 576 9.95 18.54 -18.88
CA MET A 576 9.35 17.97 -20.09
C MET A 576 9.00 19.05 -21.14
N LEU A 577 8.49 20.21 -20.74
CA LEU A 577 8.17 21.32 -21.66
C LEU A 577 9.42 21.99 -22.23
N LYS A 578 10.49 22.14 -21.42
CA LYS A 578 11.75 22.69 -21.89
C LYS A 578 12.43 21.74 -22.88
N THR A 579 12.52 20.46 -22.55
CA THR A 579 13.06 19.43 -23.45
C THR A 579 12.24 19.33 -24.74
N THR A 580 10.91 19.49 -24.67
CA THR A 580 10.05 19.47 -25.88
C THR A 580 10.28 20.68 -26.77
N ASN A 581 10.42 21.89 -26.20
CA ASN A 581 10.71 23.09 -27.00
C ASN A 581 12.14 23.08 -27.57
N ASP A 582 13.11 22.59 -26.81
CA ASP A 582 14.50 22.45 -27.26
C ASP A 582 14.59 21.41 -28.40
N LEU A 583 13.83 20.30 -28.32
CA LEU A 583 13.70 19.32 -29.40
C LEU A 583 12.99 19.88 -30.63
N ILE A 584 11.95 20.70 -30.45
CA ILE A 584 11.24 21.35 -31.57
C ILE A 584 12.15 22.35 -32.29
N ASN A 585 12.92 23.16 -31.55
CA ASN A 585 13.84 24.13 -32.13
C ASN A 585 15.01 23.42 -32.84
N ALA A 586 15.62 22.40 -32.21
CA ALA A 586 16.67 21.60 -32.84
C ALA A 586 16.18 20.89 -34.12
N ALA A 587 14.93 20.40 -34.12
CA ALA A 587 14.32 19.80 -35.31
C ALA A 587 14.00 20.83 -36.41
N GLN A 588 13.66 22.07 -36.05
CA GLN A 588 13.45 23.16 -37.01
C GLN A 588 14.76 23.66 -37.62
N ASP A 589 15.84 23.66 -36.83
CA ASP A 589 17.18 24.08 -37.25
C ASP A 589 17.98 22.95 -37.93
N GLY A 590 17.47 21.71 -37.89
CA GLY A 590 18.11 20.53 -38.48
C GLY A 590 19.32 20.02 -37.70
N ASP A 591 19.43 20.38 -36.41
CA ASP A 591 20.54 20.00 -35.53
C ASP A 591 20.29 18.61 -34.92
N THR A 592 20.72 17.58 -35.65
CA THR A 592 20.53 16.17 -35.26
C THR A 592 21.32 15.77 -34.02
N ASP A 593 22.44 16.41 -33.71
CA ASP A 593 23.27 16.05 -32.56
C ASP A 593 22.61 16.54 -31.26
N ALA A 594 22.03 17.74 -31.27
CA ALA A 594 21.25 18.27 -30.15
C ALA A 594 19.98 17.46 -29.86
N ILE A 595 19.39 16.81 -30.88
CA ILE A 595 18.24 15.91 -30.71
C ILE A 595 18.67 14.62 -30.00
N LEU A 596 19.80 14.04 -30.39
CA LEU A 596 20.31 12.79 -29.81
C LEU A 596 20.75 12.96 -28.36
N ASP A 597 21.48 14.04 -28.05
CA ASP A 597 21.88 14.38 -26.68
C ASP A 597 20.66 14.57 -25.76
N ASN A 598 19.59 15.24 -26.24
CA ASN A 598 18.35 15.43 -25.48
C ASN A 598 17.53 14.14 -25.33
N MET A 599 17.71 13.16 -26.22
CA MET A 599 17.14 11.81 -26.09
C MET A 599 17.99 10.88 -25.22
N GLY A 600 19.16 11.36 -24.75
CA GLY A 600 20.09 10.63 -23.89
C GLY A 600 20.84 9.51 -24.62
N TRP A 601 21.13 9.69 -25.91
CA TRP A 601 21.76 8.69 -26.79
C TRP A 601 23.21 8.98 -27.09
#